data_AF-A0A1I5XIH6-F1
#
_entry.id   AF-A0A1I5XIH6-F1
#
_cell.length_a   1.000
_cell.length_b   1.000
_cell.length_c   1.000
_cell.angle_alpha   90.00
_cell.angle_beta   90.00
_cell.angle_gamma   90.00
#
_symmetry.space_group_name_H-M   'P 1'
#
loop_
_entity.id
_entity.type
_entity.pdbx_description
1 polymer ?
#
loop_
_entity_poly.entity_id
_entity_poly.type
_entity_poly.pdbx_seq_one_letter_code
_entity_poly.pdbx_strand_id
1 'polypeptide(L)' 'MRTRDHHVIPVAPPADQEPTPEQRYRAARAAASAARDAKECAELLEALGLSADEGLRIPGPRPAAD' A
#
# COMPACT_ATOMS: atom_id res chain seq x y z
N MET A 1 -4.74 8.18 32.48
CA MET A 1 -5.39 7.41 31.42
C MET A 1 -4.80 7.88 30.08
N ARG A 2 -3.68 7.27 29.63
CA ARG A 2 -3.04 7.62 28.34
C ARG A 2 -3.37 6.53 27.34
N THR A 3 -4.21 6.85 26.37
CA THR A 3 -4.39 6.05 25.16
C THR A 3 -3.03 5.97 24.47
N ARG A 4 -2.43 4.79 24.43
CA ARG A 4 -1.28 4.54 23.55
C ARG A 4 -1.81 4.65 22.13
N ASP A 5 -1.64 5.82 21.53
CA ASP A 5 -1.63 5.96 20.08
C ASP A 5 -0.59 4.96 19.55
N HIS A 6 -1.07 3.83 19.04
CA HIS A 6 -0.23 2.90 18.31
C HIS A 6 0.07 3.57 16.99
N HIS A 7 1.07 4.46 16.98
CA HIS A 7 1.74 4.85 15.76
C HIS A 7 2.35 3.58 15.20
N VAL A 8 1.61 2.90 14.33
CA VAL A 8 2.15 1.90 13.43
C VAL A 8 3.12 2.69 12.57
N ILE A 9 4.39 2.67 12.93
CA ILE A 9 5.44 3.17 12.05
C ILE A 9 5.41 2.18 10.88
N PRO A 10 5.02 2.60 9.66
CA PRO A 10 5.16 1.73 8.51
C PRO A 10 6.66 1.45 8.39
N VAL A 11 7.08 0.23 8.74
CA VAL A 11 8.46 -0.18 8.53
C VAL A 11 8.63 -0.21 7.01
N ALA A 12 9.31 0.80 6.48
CA ALA A 12 9.76 0.73 5.11
C ALA A 12 10.69 -0.50 5.03
N PRO A 13 10.46 -1.43 4.10
CA PRO A 13 11.42 -2.50 3.87
C PRO A 13 12.79 -1.87 3.56
N PRO A 14 13.90 -2.56 3.90
CA PRO A 14 15.24 -2.06 3.55
C PRO A 14 15.30 -1.73 2.06
N ALA A 15 15.92 -0.61 1.71
CA ALA A 15 15.86 0.02 0.38
C ALA A 15 16.32 -0.89 -0.78
N ASP A 16 17.01 -1.99 -0.49
CA ASP A 16 17.53 -2.94 -1.46
C ASP A 16 16.56 -4.10 -1.79
N GLN A 17 15.37 -4.13 -1.19
CA GLN A 17 14.35 -5.16 -1.47
C GLN A 17 13.26 -4.63 -2.39
N GLU A 18 13.09 -5.30 -3.53
CA GLU A 18 11.95 -5.06 -4.40
C GLU A 18 10.63 -5.36 -3.65
N PRO A 19 9.62 -4.47 -3.73
CA PRO A 19 8.37 -4.66 -3.00
C PRO A 19 7.64 -5.92 -3.48
N THR A 20 7.19 -6.74 -2.54
CA THR A 20 6.39 -7.93 -2.81
C THR A 20 5.06 -7.57 -3.50
N PRO A 21 4.44 -8.51 -4.24
CA PRO A 21 3.14 -8.28 -4.87
C PRO A 21 2.05 -7.79 -3.90
N GLU A 22 2.07 -8.28 -2.66
CA GLU A 22 1.15 -7.86 -1.59
C GLU A 22 1.38 -6.40 -1.16
N GLN A 23 2.66 -5.99 -1.04
CA GLN A 23 3.00 -4.61 -0.71
C GLN A 23 2.59 -3.67 -1.85
N ARG A 24 2.84 -4.06 -3.11
CA ARG A 24 2.43 -3.31 -4.30
C ARG A 24 0.90 -3.16 -4.38
N TYR A 25 0.16 -4.23 -4.14
CA TYR A 25 -1.31 -4.19 -4.03
C TYR A 25 -1.77 -3.19 -2.97
N ARG A 26 -1.23 -3.28 -1.75
CA ARG A 26 -1.61 -2.37 -0.65
C ARG A 26 -1.27 -0.91 -0.95
N ALA A 27 -0.10 -0.66 -1.55
CA ALA A 27 0.30 0.68 -1.94
C ALA A 27 -0.64 1.27 -3.00
N ALA A 28 -1.01 0.48 -4.02
CA ALA A 28 -1.97 0.91 -5.04
C ALA A 28 -3.36 1.20 -4.45
N ARG A 29 -3.85 0.36 -3.52
CA ARG A 29 -5.12 0.60 -2.81
C ARG A 29 -5.07 1.84 -1.93
N ALA A 30 -3.95 2.10 -1.27
CA ALA A 30 -3.76 3.29 -0.44
C ALA A 30 -3.75 4.57 -1.30
N ALA A 31 -3.04 4.57 -2.44
CA ALA A 31 -3.05 5.69 -3.38
C ALA A 31 -4.47 5.99 -3.90
N ALA A 32 -5.19 4.94 -4.33
CA ALA A 32 -6.58 5.08 -4.79
C ALA A 32 -7.52 5.60 -3.70
N SER A 33 -7.30 5.24 -2.43
CA SER A 33 -8.10 5.74 -1.30
C SER A 33 -7.77 7.17 -0.90
N ALA A 34 -6.57 7.65 -1.19
CA ALA A 34 -6.11 8.99 -0.82
C ALA A 34 -6.43 10.04 -1.91
N ALA A 35 -6.54 9.61 -3.17
CA ALA A 35 -6.84 10.48 -4.30
C ALA A 35 -8.28 11.01 -4.27
N ARG A 36 -8.46 12.27 -4.69
CA ARG A 36 -9.78 12.91 -4.84
C ARG A 36 -10.44 12.58 -6.17
N ASP A 37 -9.64 12.32 -7.20
CA ASP A 37 -10.11 11.97 -8.53
C ASP A 37 -9.16 10.99 -9.24
N ALA A 38 -9.56 10.58 -10.45
CA ALA A 38 -8.82 9.60 -11.24
C ALA A 38 -7.45 10.13 -11.71
N LYS A 39 -7.32 11.44 -11.93
CA LYS A 39 -6.06 12.05 -12.39
C LYS A 39 -5.05 12.06 -11.25
N GLU A 40 -5.45 12.52 -10.07
CA GLU A 40 -4.61 12.51 -8.87
C GLU A 40 -4.21 11.07 -8.49
N CYS A 41 -5.10 10.10 -8.65
CA CYS A 41 -4.78 8.69 -8.45
C CYS A 41 -3.66 8.21 -9.40
N ALA A 42 -3.74 8.57 -10.68
CA ALA A 42 -2.72 8.22 -11.67
C ALA A 42 -1.35 8.85 -11.33
N GLU A 43 -1.33 10.13 -10.93
CA GLU A 43 -0.11 10.83 -10.52
C GLU A 43 0.54 10.17 -9.28
N LEU A 44 -0.26 9.76 -8.29
CA LEU A 44 0.23 9.06 -7.11
C LEU A 44 0.78 7.67 -7.42
N LEU A 45 0.14 6.92 -8.31
CA LEU A 45 0.61 5.61 -8.74
C LEU A 45 1.92 5.71 -9.51
N GLU A 46 2.05 6.69 -10.42
CA GLU A 46 3.26 6.95 -11.18
C GLU A 46 4.44 7.30 -10.26
N ALA A 47 4.22 8.18 -9.27
CA ALA A 47 5.25 8.55 -8.29
C ALA A 47 5.75 7.36 -7.46
N LEU A 48 4.93 6.32 -7.30
CA LEU A 48 5.27 5.08 -6.61
C LEU A 48 5.78 3.97 -7.55
N GLY A 49 5.80 4.19 -8.87
CA GLY A 49 6.17 3.16 -9.85
C GLY A 49 5.16 2.01 -9.96
N LEU A 50 3.88 2.28 -9.68
CA LEU A 50 2.79 1.30 -9.66
C LEU A 50 1.87 1.46 -10.88
N SER A 51 1.15 0.40 -11.21
CA SER A 51 0.02 0.45 -12.16
C SER A 51 -1.32 0.27 -11.43
N ALA A 52 -2.40 0.73 -12.06
CA ALA A 52 -3.75 0.57 -11.51
C ALA A 52 -4.15 -0.90 -11.33
N ASP A 53 -3.71 -1.79 -12.23
CA ASP A 53 -3.97 -3.23 -12.18
C ASP A 53 -3.45 -3.89 -10.89
N GLU A 54 -2.41 -3.32 -10.28
CA GLU A 54 -1.87 -3.86 -9.03
C GLU A 54 -2.86 -3.73 -7.88
N GLY A 55 -3.72 -2.71 -7.88
CA GLY A 55 -4.80 -2.54 -6.91
C GLY A 55 -6.04 -3.42 -7.19
N LEU A 56 -6.06 -4.15 -8.31
CA LEU A 56 -7.13 -5.09 -8.68
C LEU A 56 -6.79 -6.54 -8.34
N ARG A 57 -5.52 -6.85 -8.08
CA ARG A 57 -5.10 -8.19 -7.66
C ARG A 57 -5.76 -8.52 -6.32
N ILE A 58 -6.52 -9.60 -6.27
CA ILE A 58 -7.07 -10.09 -5.01
C ILE A 58 -5.91 -10.72 -4.24
N PRO A 59 -5.52 -10.20 -3.07
CA PRO A 59 -4.49 -10.82 -2.26
C PRO A 59 -4.99 -12.21 -1.84
N GLY A 60 -4.15 -13.23 -2.01
CA GLY A 60 -4.45 -14.58 -1.57
C GLY A 60 -4.81 -14.60 -0.07
N PRO A 61 -5.47 -15.67 0.42
CA PRO A 61 -5.86 -15.76 1.82
C PRO A 61 -4.66 -15.47 2.73
N ARG A 62 -4.81 -14.48 3.63
CA ARG A 62 -3.79 -14.16 4.62
C ARG A 62 -3.57 -15.41 5.48
N PRO A 63 -2.33 -15.89 5.68
CA PRO A 63 -2.09 -16.92 6.68
C PRO A 63 -2.56 -16.37 8.03
N ALA A 64 -3.31 -17.20 8.78
CA ALA A 64 -3.74 -16.86 10.12
C ALA A 64 -2.49 -16.50 10.94
N ALA A 65 -2.52 -15.34 11.60
CA ALA A 65 -1.50 -15.00 12.57
C ALA A 65 -1.64 -15.98 13.74
N ASP A 66 -0.60 -16.79 13.97
CA ASP A 66 -0.42 -17.63 15.17
C ASP A 66 -0.07 -16.74 16.37
#